data_AF-A0A239HGX7-F1
#
_entry.id   AF-A0A239HGX7-F1
#
_cell.length_a   1.000
_cell.length_b   1.000
_cell.length_c   1.000
_cell.angle_alpha   90.00
_cell.angle_beta   90.00
_cell.angle_gamma   90.00
#
_symmetry.space_group_name_H-M   'P 1'
#
loop_
_entity.id
_entity.type
_entity.pdbx_description
1 polymer ?
#
loop_
_entity_poly.entity_id
_entity_poly.type
_entity_poly.pdbx_seq_one_letter_code
_entity_poly.pdbx_strand_id
1 'polypeptide(L)'
;MIFISFIPPQALLLFLFAVTSALFFLLVLQFENRGGLGNFLFTNKLVCFTGTISYGIYLYHFPIFYFFGMTHDQLAGRPVPPDLVVVPLLLVFIVPIISFYLLEKPLLKVKSKLDRPKALFRELAPAS
;
A
#
# COMPACT_ATOMS: atom_id res chain seq x y z
N MET A 1 -1.01 3.64 46.27
CA MET A 1 -1.30 4.77 45.34
C MET A 1 -0.03 5.61 45.07
N ILE A 2 1.06 5.00 44.57
CA ILE A 2 2.33 5.73 44.32
C ILE A 2 2.97 5.41 42.94
N PHE A 3 2.51 4.38 42.21
CA PHE A 3 3.14 3.95 40.96
C PHE A 3 2.64 4.63 39.67
N ILE A 4 1.56 5.43 39.73
CA ILE A 4 0.95 6.05 38.54
C ILE A 4 1.65 7.37 38.13
N SER A 5 2.43 7.97 39.03
CA SER A 5 3.03 9.30 38.79
C SER A 5 4.37 9.29 38.05
N PHE A 6 4.92 8.12 37.70
CA PHE A 6 6.22 8.00 37.02
C PHE A 6 6.13 7.40 35.61
N ILE A 7 4.91 7.24 35.07
CA ILE A 7 4.73 6.81 33.69
C ILE A 7 4.87 8.06 32.80
N PRO A 8 5.89 8.13 31.93
CA PRO A 8 5.99 9.24 31.00
C PRO A 8 4.75 9.24 30.10
N PRO A 9 4.15 10.40 29.81
CA PRO A 9 2.92 10.49 29.01
C PRO A 9 3.06 9.84 27.62
N GLN A 10 4.30 9.78 27.11
CA GLN A 10 4.66 9.08 25.88
C GLN A 10 4.40 7.57 25.95
N ALA A 11 4.68 6.93 27.09
CA ALA A 11 4.43 5.49 27.28
C ALA A 11 2.93 5.18 27.30
N LEU A 12 2.11 6.07 27.88
CA LEU A 12 0.65 5.94 27.84
C LEU A 12 0.13 6.04 26.40
N LEU A 13 0.64 6.98 25.60
CA LEU A 13 0.28 7.14 24.19
C LEU A 13 0.67 5.92 23.36
N LEU A 14 1.88 5.39 23.54
CA LEU A 14 2.33 4.17 22.85
C LEU A 14 1.48 2.96 23.25
N PHE A 15 1.11 2.85 24.53
CA PHE A 15 0.24 1.79 25.01
C PHE A 15 -1.16 1.89 24.39
N LEU A 16 -1.78 3.07 24.39
CA LEU A 16 -3.08 3.29 23.73
C LEU A 16 -3.01 3.00 22.22
N PHE A 17 -1.94 3.41 21.56
CA PHE A 17 -1.70 3.10 20.14
C PHE A 17 -1.58 1.59 19.89
N ALA A 18 -0.84 0.88 20.75
CA ALA A 18 -0.69 -0.57 20.66
C ALA A 18 -2.03 -1.29 20.88
N VAL A 19 -2.79 -0.89 21.90
CA VAL A 19 -4.11 -1.48 22.21
C VAL A 19 -5.09 -1.23 21.07
N THR A 20 -5.17 0.00 20.56
CA THR A 20 -6.06 0.33 19.44
C THR A 20 -5.68 -0.43 18.17
N SER A 21 -4.39 -0.55 17.87
CA SER A 21 -3.90 -1.33 16.73
C SER A 21 -4.22 -2.82 16.88
N ALA A 22 -4.03 -3.39 18.08
CA ALA A 22 -4.34 -4.79 18.36
C ALA A 22 -5.84 -5.07 18.24
N LEU A 23 -6.70 -4.18 18.77
CA LEU A 23 -8.16 -4.30 18.63
C LEU A 23 -8.58 -4.23 17.16
N PHE A 24 -8.00 -3.32 16.38
CA PHE A 24 -8.26 -3.22 14.96
C PHE A 24 -7.86 -4.50 14.21
N PHE A 25 -6.69 -5.05 14.52
CA PHE A 25 -6.21 -6.30 13.94
C PHE A 25 -7.12 -7.49 14.28
N LEU A 26 -7.54 -7.63 15.54
CA LEU A 26 -8.48 -8.67 15.96
C LEU A 26 -9.84 -8.53 15.27
N LEU A 27 -10.32 -7.29 15.08
CA LEU A 27 -11.54 -7.02 14.33
C LEU A 27 -11.39 -7.51 12.88
N VAL A 28 -10.29 -7.19 12.20
CA VAL A 28 -10.03 -7.65 10.82
C VAL A 28 -10.03 -9.18 10.74
N LEU A 29 -9.35 -9.88 11.67
CA LEU A 29 -9.33 -11.35 11.71
C LEU A 29 -10.73 -11.95 11.90
N GLN A 30 -11.57 -11.30 12.70
CA GLN A 30 -12.95 -11.74 12.91
C GLN A 30 -13.80 -11.58 11.64
N PHE A 31 -13.51 -10.56 10.80
CA PHE A 31 -14.15 -10.39 9.49
C PHE A 31 -13.64 -11.36 8.43
N GLU A 32 -12.38 -11.80 8.51
CA GLU A 32 -11.80 -12.78 7.57
C GLU A 32 -12.37 -14.19 7.80
N ASN A 33 -12.53 -14.60 9.06
CA ASN A 33 -13.01 -15.94 9.41
C ASN A 33 -14.52 -16.14 9.17
N ARG A 34 -15.28 -15.04 9.02
CA ARG A 34 -16.69 -15.08 8.61
C ARG A 34 -16.76 -14.69 7.13
N GLY A 35 -16.87 -15.67 6.24
CA GLY A 35 -17.01 -15.48 4.79
C GLY A 35 -18.26 -14.72 4.31
N GLY A 36 -18.75 -13.74 5.07
CA GLY A 36 -19.86 -12.84 4.75
C GLY A 36 -19.41 -11.55 4.04
N LEU A 37 -20.27 -10.52 4.10
CA LEU A 37 -20.17 -9.25 3.37
C LEU A 37 -18.79 -8.58 3.43
N GLY A 38 -18.04 -8.70 4.53
CA GLY A 38 -16.68 -8.16 4.64
C GLY A 38 -15.73 -8.76 3.60
N ASN A 39 -15.71 -10.09 3.45
CA ASN A 39 -14.90 -10.75 2.42
C ASN A 39 -15.35 -10.34 1.01
N PHE A 40 -16.64 -10.13 0.77
CA PHE A 40 -17.14 -9.66 -0.52
C PHE A 40 -16.72 -8.21 -0.81
N LEU A 41 -16.74 -7.32 0.20
CA LEU A 41 -16.29 -5.93 0.08
C LEU A 41 -14.78 -5.83 -0.14
N PHE A 42 -13.97 -6.55 0.64
CA PHE A 42 -12.51 -6.50 0.55
C PHE A 42 -11.93 -7.28 -0.64
N THR A 43 -12.61 -8.34 -1.11
CA THR A 43 -12.20 -9.10 -2.30
C THR A 43 -12.79 -8.52 -3.59
N ASN A 44 -13.53 -7.41 -3.52
CA ASN A 44 -14.05 -6.76 -4.70
C ASN A 44 -12.88 -6.29 -5.59
N LYS A 45 -12.99 -6.54 -6.90
CA LYS A 45 -11.95 -6.18 -7.90
C LYS A 45 -11.55 -4.71 -7.81
N LEU A 46 -12.46 -3.83 -7.42
CA LEU A 46 -12.17 -2.41 -7.20
C LEU A 46 -11.21 -2.17 -6.03
N VAL A 47 -11.42 -2.84 -4.89
CA VAL A 47 -10.54 -2.69 -3.71
C VAL A 47 -9.17 -3.27 -4.00
N CYS A 48 -9.10 -4.48 -4.59
CA CYS A 48 -7.84 -5.04 -5.04
C CYS A 48 -7.12 -4.12 -6.05
N PHE A 49 -7.87 -3.52 -6.98
CA PHE A 49 -7.32 -2.57 -7.96
C PHE A 49 -6.74 -1.31 -7.30
N THR A 50 -7.44 -0.73 -6.31
CA THR A 50 -6.89 0.41 -5.55
C THR A 50 -5.62 0.04 -4.79
N GLY A 51 -5.58 -1.15 -4.18
CA GLY A 51 -4.38 -1.68 -3.53
C GLY A 51 -3.25 -1.97 -4.50
N THR A 52 -3.54 -2.25 -5.77
CA THR A 52 -2.50 -2.49 -6.78
C THR A 52 -1.91 -1.17 -7.30
N ILE A 53 -2.75 -0.14 -7.50
CA ILE A 53 -2.27 1.20 -7.90
C ILE A 53 -1.47 1.87 -6.78
N SER A 54 -1.77 1.57 -5.50
CA SER A 54 -1.07 2.17 -4.36
C SER A 54 0.44 1.93 -4.41
N TYR A 55 0.87 0.76 -4.90
CA TYR A 55 2.27 0.46 -5.12
C TYR A 55 2.90 1.38 -6.17
N GLY A 56 2.21 1.57 -7.30
CA GLY A 56 2.65 2.50 -8.33
C GLY A 56 2.72 3.95 -7.81
N ILE A 57 1.71 4.39 -7.06
CA ILE A 57 1.72 5.72 -6.40
C ILE A 57 2.95 5.85 -5.49
N TYR A 58 3.23 4.84 -4.68
CA TYR A 58 4.42 4.82 -3.83
C TYR A 58 5.73 4.88 -4.63
N LEU A 59 5.80 4.22 -5.78
CA LEU A 59 7.02 4.25 -6.60
C LEU A 59 7.21 5.62 -7.27
N TYR A 60 6.16 6.20 -7.83
CA TYR A 60 6.24 7.40 -8.66
C TYR A 60 6.10 8.72 -7.90
N HIS A 61 5.53 8.74 -6.69
CA HIS A 61 5.37 10.01 -5.96
C HIS A 61 6.71 10.71 -5.69
N PHE A 62 7.72 9.96 -5.27
CA PHE A 62 9.04 10.50 -4.95
C PHE A 62 9.74 11.15 -6.16
N PRO A 63 9.94 10.44 -7.31
CA PRO A 63 10.56 11.05 -8.48
C PRO A 63 9.73 12.20 -9.04
N ILE A 64 8.40 12.12 -9.03
CA ILE A 64 7.53 13.22 -9.49
C ILE A 64 7.76 14.46 -8.62
N PHE A 65 7.71 14.35 -7.29
CA PHE A 65 7.96 15.50 -6.42
C PHE A 65 9.39 16.03 -6.50
N TYR A 66 10.36 15.14 -6.77
CA TYR A 66 11.74 15.54 -7.01
C TYR A 66 11.89 16.37 -8.30
N PHE A 67 11.31 15.92 -9.42
CA PHE A 67 11.34 16.66 -10.69
C PHE A 67 10.70 18.04 -10.62
N PHE A 68 9.67 18.21 -9.77
CA PHE A 68 9.02 19.50 -9.55
C PHE A 68 9.66 20.35 -8.44
N GLY A 69 10.81 19.94 -7.88
CA GLY A 69 11.57 20.72 -6.91
C GLY A 69 10.96 20.83 -5.52
N MET A 70 9.82 20.17 -5.26
CA MET A 70 9.09 20.29 -3.99
C MET A 70 9.88 19.79 -2.79
N THR A 71 10.67 18.74 -2.97
CA THR A 71 11.51 18.21 -1.88
C THR A 71 12.55 19.25 -1.48
N HIS A 72 13.14 20.01 -2.41
CA HIS A 72 14.12 21.04 -2.07
C HIS A 72 13.49 22.26 -1.40
N ASP A 73 12.33 22.71 -1.87
CA ASP A 73 11.63 23.85 -1.26
C ASP A 73 11.08 23.52 0.15
N GLN A 74 10.58 22.30 0.35
CA GLN A 74 10.15 21.81 1.67
C GLN A 74 11.32 21.70 2.64
N LEU A 75 12.48 21.17 2.20
CA LEU A 75 13.69 21.13 3.04
C LEU A 75 14.23 22.53 3.34
N ALA A 76 14.05 23.50 2.44
CA ALA A 76 14.45 24.89 2.62
C ALA A 76 13.44 25.73 3.44
N GLY A 77 12.34 25.13 3.91
CA GLY A 77 11.31 25.81 4.70
C GLY A 77 10.50 26.85 3.92
N ARG A 78 10.52 26.81 2.58
CA ARG A 78 9.80 27.75 1.74
C ARG A 78 8.36 27.26 1.53
N PRO A 79 7.35 28.14 1.61
CA PRO A 79 5.98 27.76 1.29
C PRO A 79 5.89 27.39 -0.19
N VAL A 80 5.41 26.19 -0.48
CA VAL A 80 5.20 25.72 -1.86
C VAL A 80 3.92 26.39 -2.39
N PRO A 81 4.00 27.12 -3.53
CA PRO A 81 2.82 27.71 -4.16
C PRO A 81 1.77 26.64 -4.48
N PRO A 82 0.48 26.87 -4.19
CA PRO A 82 -0.57 25.89 -4.45
C PRO A 82 -0.65 25.49 -5.94
N ASP A 83 -0.35 26.43 -6.84
CA ASP A 83 -0.32 26.19 -8.29
C ASP A 83 0.74 25.17 -8.71
N LEU A 84 1.85 25.10 -7.96
CA LEU A 84 2.90 24.11 -8.18
C LEU A 84 2.55 22.74 -7.60
N VAL A 85 1.57 22.65 -6.69
CA VAL A 85 1.14 21.39 -6.03
C VAL A 85 0.12 20.61 -6.85
N VAL A 86 -0.77 21.30 -7.55
CA VAL A 86 -1.87 20.66 -8.27
C VAL A 86 -1.38 19.72 -9.38
N VAL A 87 -0.41 20.16 -10.19
CA VAL A 87 0.07 19.38 -11.34
C VAL A 87 0.81 18.10 -10.90
N PRO A 88 1.75 18.14 -9.95
CA PRO A 88 2.45 16.94 -9.48
C PRO A 88 1.50 15.99 -8.79
N LEU A 89 0.55 16.50 -8.00
CA LEU A 89 -0.46 15.67 -7.36
C LEU A 89 -1.29 14.90 -8.39
N LEU A 90 -1.74 15.55 -9.46
CA LEU A 90 -2.43 14.87 -10.57
C LEU A 90 -1.55 13.81 -11.23
N LEU A 91 -0.28 14.12 -11.48
CA LEU A 91 0.66 13.18 -12.08
C LEU A 91 0.92 11.96 -11.19
N VAL A 92 0.96 12.14 -9.86
CA VAL A 92 1.11 11.03 -8.90
C VAL A 92 -0.04 10.04 -8.98
N PHE A 93 -1.24 10.44 -9.42
CA PHE A 93 -2.33 9.48 -9.67
C PHE A 93 -2.34 8.95 -11.11
N ILE A 94 -2.10 9.83 -12.10
CA ILE A 94 -2.22 9.47 -13.52
C ILE A 94 -1.09 8.54 -13.96
N VAL A 95 0.16 8.83 -13.60
CA VAL A 95 1.34 8.07 -14.04
C VAL A 95 1.30 6.60 -13.55
N PRO A 96 0.99 6.32 -12.27
CA PRO A 96 0.82 4.94 -11.81
C PRO A 96 -0.31 4.19 -12.50
N ILE A 97 -1.44 4.84 -12.77
CA ILE A 97 -2.57 4.22 -13.47
C ILE A 97 -2.11 3.80 -14.87
N ILE A 98 -1.48 4.71 -15.61
CA ILE A 98 -0.96 4.43 -16.96
C ILE A 98 0.08 3.28 -16.90
N SER A 99 1.02 3.35 -15.96
CA SER A 99 2.02 2.29 -15.73
C SER A 99 1.38 0.93 -15.41
N PHE A 100 0.31 0.92 -14.60
CA PHE A 100 -0.42 -0.30 -14.24
C PHE A 100 -1.02 -0.99 -15.47
N TYR A 101 -1.65 -0.22 -16.37
CA TYR A 101 -2.25 -0.78 -17.58
C TYR A 101 -1.21 -1.18 -18.64
N LEU A 102 -0.11 -0.44 -18.77
CA LEU A 102 0.90 -0.65 -19.81
C LEU A 102 1.99 -1.67 -19.45
N LEU A 103 2.37 -1.78 -18.17
CA LEU A 103 3.47 -2.64 -17.73
C LEU A 103 2.95 -3.82 -16.91
N GLU A 104 2.16 -3.53 -15.89
CA GLU A 104 1.80 -4.53 -14.88
C GLU A 104 0.84 -5.59 -15.42
N LYS A 105 -0.21 -5.18 -16.13
CA LYS A 105 -1.13 -6.11 -16.82
C LYS A 105 -0.44 -7.05 -17.83
N PRO A 106 0.40 -6.58 -18.76
CA PRO A 106 1.10 -7.49 -19.67
C PRO A 106 2.14 -8.36 -18.97
N LEU A 107 2.87 -7.84 -17.97
CA LEU A 107 3.84 -8.63 -17.20
C LEU A 107 3.16 -9.78 -16.44
N LEU A 108 2.00 -9.53 -15.83
CA LEU A 108 1.21 -10.58 -15.18
C LEU A 108 0.78 -11.68 -16.16
N LYS A 109 0.39 -11.31 -17.39
CA LYS A 109 0.07 -12.29 -18.44
C LYS A 109 1.29 -13.12 -18.85
N VAL A 110 2.47 -12.51 -18.97
CA VAL A 110 3.71 -13.23 -19.32
C VAL A 110 4.13 -14.16 -18.20
N LYS A 111 4.08 -13.72 -16.93
CA LYS A 111 4.37 -14.57 -15.77
C LYS A 111 3.47 -15.80 -15.72
N SER A 112 2.16 -15.65 -15.97
CA SER A 112 1.23 -16.78 -16.00
C SER A 112 1.57 -17.82 -17.08
N LYS A 113 2.18 -17.40 -18.20
CA LYS A 113 2.63 -18.30 -19.26
C LYS A 113 3.94 -19.00 -18.91
N LEU A 114 4.81 -18.36 -18.13
CA LEU A 114 6.09 -18.92 -17.68
C LEU A 114 5.94 -19.85 -16.46
N ASP A 115 4.95 -19.61 -15.60
CA ASP A 115 4.67 -20.48 -14.45
C ASP A 115 4.02 -21.81 -14.87
N ARG A 116 3.30 -21.85 -16.00
CA ARG A 116 2.68 -23.06 -16.57
C ARG A 116 3.65 -24.21 -16.84
N PRO A 117 4.78 -24.03 -17.56
CA PRO A 117 5.73 -25.11 -17.77
C PRO A 117 6.34 -25.59 -16.45
N LYS A 118 6.63 -24.70 -15.49
CA LYS A 118 7.17 -25.07 -14.17
C LYS A 118 6.21 -25.96 -13.35
N ALA A 119 4.91 -25.69 -13.41
CA ALA A 119 3.88 -26.53 -12.79
C ALA A 119 3.81 -27.92 -13.46
N LEU A 120 3.87 -27.96 -14.80
CA LEU A 120 3.87 -29.21 -15.57
C LEU A 120 5.11 -30.06 -15.28
N PHE A 121 6.30 -29.45 -15.17
CA PHE A 121 7.53 -30.15 -14.79
C PHE A 121 7.49 -30.69 -13.35
N ARG A 122 6.76 -30.03 -12.44
CA ARG A 122 6.58 -30.51 -11.06
C ARG A 122 5.58 -31.66 -10.97
N GLU A 123 4.56 -31.72 -11.82
CA GLU A 123 3.66 -32.88 -11.93
C GLU A 123 4.31 -34.07 -12.64
N LEU A 124 5.20 -33.82 -13.61
CA LEU A 124 5.93 -34.85 -14.36
C LEU A 124 7.23 -35.33 -13.67
N ALA A 125 7.67 -34.66 -12.61
CA ALA A 125 8.75 -35.12 -11.75
C ALA A 125 8.13 -35.91 -10.56
N PRO A 126 7.93 -37.24 -10.69
CA PRO A 126 7.43 -38.03 -9.59
C PRO A 126 8.37 -37.90 -8.40
N ALA A 127 7.78 -37.74 -7.22
CA ALA A 127 8.48 -37.79 -5.95
C ALA A 127 9.36 -39.04 -5.88
N SER A 128 10.68 -38.83 -5.90
CA SER A 128 11.69 -39.80 -5.49
C SER A 128 11.81 -39.80 -3.98
#